data_AF-A0A3B8WE63-F1
#
_entry.id   AF-A0A3B8WE63-F1
#
_cell.length_a   1.000
_cell.length_b   1.000
_cell.length_c   1.000
_cell.angle_alpha   90.00
_cell.angle_beta   90.00
_cell.angle_gamma   90.00
#
_symmetry.space_group_name_H-M   'P 1'
#
loop_
_entity.id
_entity.type
_entity.pdbx_description
1 polymer ?
#
loop_
_entity_poly.entity_id
_entity_poly.type
_entity_poly.pdbx_seq_one_letter_code
_entity_poly.pdbx_strand_id
1 'polypeptide(L)'
;GWLYFSRERFDLYYPSYGDTYPTYSGAIGMTYEQGGIGAGLTVTTTEGDPLTLKDRIAHHYTTGLSTIELSSKNATRLVDEFDKFFRENLNAPWPYKAYVIRSTNQRDKLNALLRWMDEHKIQYGHATVPKPVRGFDYETQTAITANISQTDIVIPVQQAKGRLITTLFEPQTKLVDSLTYDITAWNLAYAYG
;
A
#
# COMPACT_ATOMS: atom_id res chain seq x y z
N GLY A 1 24.83 22.37 -6.36
CA GLY A 1 23.87 21.36 -5.85
C GLY A 1 23.18 20.72 -7.04
N TRP A 2 22.50 19.59 -6.84
CA TRP A 2 21.77 18.89 -7.89
C TRP A 2 20.28 19.22 -7.85
N LEU A 3 19.60 19.10 -8.99
CA LEU A 3 18.14 19.09 -8.99
C LEU A 3 17.67 17.84 -8.24
N TYR A 4 16.65 18.02 -7.41
CA TYR A 4 16.01 16.95 -6.67
C TYR A 4 14.51 17.16 -6.72
N PHE A 5 13.78 16.07 -6.52
CA PHE A 5 12.33 16.08 -6.55
C PHE A 5 11.74 16.97 -5.43
N SER A 6 10.92 17.96 -5.82
CA SER A 6 10.35 18.99 -4.92
C SER A 6 8.94 18.65 -4.39
N ARG A 7 8.44 17.42 -4.58
CA ARG A 7 7.07 16.98 -4.20
C ARG A 7 5.94 17.56 -5.05
N GLU A 8 6.25 18.15 -6.21
CA GLU A 8 5.25 18.74 -7.10
C GLU A 8 4.35 17.71 -7.80
N ARG A 9 4.77 16.44 -7.89
CA ARG A 9 3.98 15.35 -8.47
C ARG A 9 4.08 14.08 -7.63
N PHE A 10 2.99 13.69 -6.98
CA PHE A 10 2.93 12.44 -6.20
C PHE A 10 2.42 11.30 -7.10
N ASP A 11 3.21 10.25 -7.28
CA ASP A 11 2.95 9.13 -8.21
C ASP A 11 2.74 7.77 -7.52
N LEU A 12 2.72 7.73 -6.17
CA LEU A 12 2.48 6.51 -5.39
C LEU A 12 1.00 6.11 -5.35
N TYR A 13 0.45 5.65 -6.47
CA TYR A 13 -0.93 5.16 -6.56
C TYR A 13 -1.04 3.64 -6.30
N TYR A 14 -0.14 2.85 -6.87
CA TYR A 14 -0.20 1.38 -6.77
C TYR A 14 0.37 0.88 -5.44
N PRO A 15 -0.39 0.12 -4.63
CA PRO A 15 0.07 -0.28 -3.30
C PRO A 15 1.13 -1.35 -3.30
N SER A 16 1.37 -2.08 -4.39
CA SER A 16 2.31 -3.21 -4.38
C SER A 16 3.74 -2.84 -4.79
N TYR A 17 4.02 -1.57 -5.11
CA TYR A 17 5.40 -1.13 -5.34
C TYR A 17 6.21 -1.08 -4.04
N GLY A 18 7.53 -1.23 -4.17
CA GLY A 18 8.44 -1.38 -3.04
C GLY A 18 8.50 -0.16 -2.12
N ASP A 19 8.21 1.03 -2.63
CA ASP A 19 8.08 2.27 -1.88
C ASP A 19 6.66 2.51 -1.35
N THR A 20 5.63 2.17 -2.13
CA THR A 20 4.24 2.36 -1.69
C THR A 20 3.81 1.34 -0.61
N TYR A 21 4.13 0.06 -0.79
CA TYR A 21 3.71 -1.02 0.12
C TYR A 21 4.10 -0.77 1.58
N PRO A 22 5.37 -0.46 1.92
CA PRO A 22 5.75 -0.18 3.30
C PRO A 22 5.07 1.09 3.85
N THR A 23 4.70 2.04 2.98
CA THR A 23 4.00 3.27 3.39
C THR A 23 2.61 2.99 3.96
N TYR A 24 1.90 1.98 3.45
CA TYR A 24 0.64 1.51 4.05
C TYR A 24 0.83 0.74 5.37
N SER A 25 2.08 0.43 5.73
CA SER A 25 2.50 -0.11 7.02
C SER A 25 3.25 0.90 7.90
N GLY A 26 3.11 2.20 7.62
CA GLY A 26 3.63 3.28 8.46
C GLY A 26 5.11 3.62 8.27
N ALA A 27 5.83 2.84 7.45
CA ALA A 27 7.21 3.15 7.10
C ALA A 27 7.26 4.23 6.01
N ILE A 28 8.46 4.77 5.76
CA ILE A 28 8.69 5.70 4.65
C ILE A 28 9.35 4.91 3.53
N GLY A 29 8.63 4.71 2.43
CA GLY A 29 9.22 4.20 1.20
C GLY A 29 9.51 5.35 0.23
N MET A 30 10.71 5.35 -0.35
CA MET A 30 11.09 6.26 -1.43
C MET A 30 12.05 5.57 -2.38
N THR A 31 11.79 5.70 -3.66
CA THR A 31 12.65 5.20 -4.71
C THR A 31 13.54 6.32 -5.24
N TYR A 32 14.86 6.12 -5.19
CA TYR A 32 15.84 7.02 -5.82
C TYR A 32 16.30 6.42 -7.14
N GLU A 33 15.58 6.73 -8.20
CA GLU A 33 15.89 6.25 -9.54
C GLU A 33 16.68 7.27 -10.35
N GLN A 34 17.68 6.76 -11.07
CA GLN A 34 18.36 7.54 -12.09
C GLN A 34 18.51 6.70 -13.35
N GLY A 35 17.85 7.14 -14.42
CA GLY A 35 17.85 6.45 -15.71
C GLY A 35 19.25 6.27 -16.29
N GLY A 36 19.45 5.15 -16.99
CA GLY A 36 20.75 4.81 -17.56
C GLY A 36 20.90 3.36 -18.03
N ILE A 37 19.82 2.57 -18.03
CA ILE A 37 19.84 1.20 -18.54
C ILE A 37 20.24 1.26 -20.03
N GLY A 38 21.34 0.60 -20.39
CA GLY A 38 21.87 0.59 -21.76
C GLY A 38 22.59 1.89 -22.18
N ALA A 39 22.72 2.89 -21.31
CA ALA A 39 23.35 4.16 -21.65
C ALA A 39 24.90 4.13 -21.65
N GLY A 40 25.52 3.03 -21.24
CA GLY A 40 26.98 2.94 -21.11
C GLY A 40 27.54 4.04 -20.21
N LEU A 41 28.55 4.76 -20.69
CA LEU A 41 29.29 5.76 -19.91
C LEU A 41 28.59 7.12 -19.77
N THR A 42 27.66 7.49 -20.66
CA THR A 42 26.99 8.80 -20.65
C THR A 42 25.63 8.73 -21.33
N VAL A 43 24.63 9.44 -20.79
CA VAL A 43 23.35 9.71 -21.45
C VAL A 43 23.11 11.21 -21.50
N THR A 44 22.45 11.72 -22.54
CA THR A 44 21.96 13.10 -22.57
C THR A 44 20.59 13.16 -21.89
N THR A 45 20.43 14.02 -20.90
CA THR A 45 19.14 14.22 -20.20
C THR A 45 18.13 14.91 -21.12
N THR A 46 16.87 14.97 -20.70
CA THR A 46 15.81 15.73 -21.41
C THR A 46 16.13 17.22 -21.53
N GLU A 47 16.93 17.75 -20.60
CA GLU A 47 17.39 19.15 -20.59
C GLU A 47 18.63 19.38 -21.49
N GLY A 48 19.17 18.33 -22.11
CA GLY A 48 20.32 18.41 -23.00
C GLY A 48 21.69 18.24 -22.31
N ASP A 49 21.73 18.06 -20.99
CA ASP A 49 22.96 17.91 -20.24
C ASP A 49 23.52 16.47 -20.29
N PRO A 50 24.84 16.26 -20.36
CA PRO A 50 25.43 14.95 -20.22
C PRO A 50 25.38 14.47 -18.77
N LEU A 51 24.83 13.27 -18.57
CA LEU A 51 24.85 12.55 -17.31
C LEU A 51 25.77 11.33 -17.45
N THR A 52 26.94 11.39 -16.82
CA THR A 52 27.93 10.31 -16.92
C THR A 52 27.68 9.20 -15.90
N LEU A 53 28.26 8.02 -16.14
CA LEU A 53 28.27 6.92 -15.17
C LEU A 53 28.92 7.35 -13.84
N LYS A 54 29.97 8.18 -13.89
CA LYS A 54 30.61 8.73 -12.70
C LYS A 54 29.63 9.58 -11.89
N ASP A 55 28.85 10.42 -12.55
CA ASP A 55 27.83 11.25 -11.90
C ASP A 55 26.75 10.38 -11.27
N ARG A 56 26.25 9.37 -12.00
CA ARG A 56 25.24 8.45 -11.46
C ARG A 56 25.73 7.70 -10.22
N ILE A 57 26.97 7.23 -10.22
CA ILE A 57 27.59 6.59 -9.05
C ILE A 57 27.69 7.59 -7.89
N ALA A 58 28.17 8.80 -8.15
CA ALA A 58 28.32 9.83 -7.12
C ALA A 58 26.96 10.23 -6.52
N HIS A 59 25.93 10.37 -7.35
CA HIS A 59 24.57 10.70 -6.92
C HIS A 59 23.99 9.57 -6.07
N HIS A 60 24.06 8.32 -6.53
CA HIS A 60 23.57 7.16 -5.78
C HIS A 60 24.25 7.04 -4.41
N TYR A 61 25.58 7.13 -4.39
CA TYR A 61 26.36 7.09 -3.16
C TYR A 61 25.98 8.22 -2.19
N THR A 62 25.93 9.45 -2.69
CA THR A 62 25.63 10.63 -1.86
C THR A 62 24.21 10.58 -1.31
N THR A 63 23.23 10.20 -2.13
CA THR A 63 21.84 10.03 -1.71
C THR A 63 21.69 8.92 -0.67
N GLY A 64 22.37 7.78 -0.87
CA GLY A 64 22.38 6.68 0.10
C GLY A 64 22.95 7.10 1.47
N LEU A 65 24.12 7.74 1.48
CA LEU A 65 24.70 8.25 2.73
C LEU A 65 23.86 9.35 3.37
N SER A 66 23.32 10.28 2.58
CA SER A 66 22.47 11.35 3.11
C SER A 66 21.20 10.79 3.74
N THR A 67 20.62 9.72 3.18
CA THR A 67 19.46 9.03 3.75
C THR A 67 19.79 8.45 5.12
N ILE A 68 20.95 7.78 5.25
CA ILE A 68 21.41 7.24 6.54
C ILE A 68 21.65 8.36 7.55
N GLU A 69 22.39 9.40 7.14
CA GLU A 69 22.73 10.54 8.00
C GLU A 69 21.48 11.25 8.50
N LEU A 70 20.54 11.59 7.62
CA LEU A 70 19.31 12.29 8.00
C LEU A 70 18.37 11.41 8.79
N SER A 71 18.29 10.10 8.48
CA SER A 71 17.50 9.17 9.29
C SER A 71 18.05 9.04 10.70
N SER A 72 19.38 8.97 10.85
CA SER A 72 20.05 8.95 12.15
C SER A 72 19.79 10.24 12.94
N LYS A 73 19.97 11.40 12.31
CA LYS A 73 19.71 12.71 12.94
C LYS A 73 18.24 12.91 13.36
N ASN A 74 17.30 12.26 12.68
CA ASN A 74 15.86 12.39 12.93
C ASN A 74 15.24 11.11 13.52
N ALA A 75 16.04 10.18 14.06
CA ALA A 75 15.59 8.85 14.46
C ALA A 75 14.39 8.87 15.39
N THR A 76 14.40 9.74 16.40
CA THR A 76 13.27 9.91 17.35
C THR A 76 11.98 10.26 16.61
N ARG A 77 12.02 11.26 15.72
CA ARG A 77 10.85 11.68 14.96
C ARG A 77 10.33 10.56 14.04
N LEU A 78 11.23 9.79 13.42
CA LEU A 78 10.85 8.65 12.58
C LEU A 78 10.08 7.60 13.38
N VAL A 79 10.56 7.25 14.57
CA VAL A 79 9.89 6.29 15.46
C VAL A 79 8.56 6.84 15.97
N ASP A 80 8.52 8.11 16.35
CA ASP A 80 7.30 8.76 16.87
C ASP A 80 6.19 8.80 15.80
N GLU A 81 6.52 9.16 14.56
CA GLU A 81 5.54 9.17 13.45
C GLU A 81 5.12 7.75 13.07
N PHE A 82 6.02 6.76 13.14
CA PHE A 82 5.68 5.35 12.92
C PHE A 82 4.70 4.83 13.97
N ASP A 83 4.94 5.09 15.25
CA ASP A 83 4.02 4.73 16.34
C ASP A 83 2.68 5.47 16.21
N LYS A 84 2.72 6.77 15.95
CA LYS A 84 1.54 7.60 15.73
C LYS A 84 0.68 7.07 14.58
N PHE A 85 1.28 6.63 13.47
CA PHE A 85 0.55 6.02 12.36
C PHE A 85 -0.35 4.86 12.81
N PHE A 86 0.18 3.95 13.64
CA PHE A 86 -0.59 2.82 14.14
C PHE A 86 -1.66 3.23 15.16
N ARG A 87 -1.35 4.19 16.05
CA ARG A 87 -2.34 4.72 17.00
C ARG A 87 -3.50 5.44 16.31
N GLU A 88 -3.22 6.20 15.26
CA GLU A 88 -4.25 6.85 14.45
C GLU A 88 -5.15 5.84 13.77
N ASN A 89 -4.62 4.72 13.28
CA ASN A 89 -5.42 3.67 12.65
C ASN A 89 -6.48 3.07 13.60
N LEU A 90 -6.22 3.03 14.91
CA LEU A 90 -7.19 2.52 15.87
C LEU A 90 -8.44 3.42 16.01
N ASN A 91 -8.35 4.69 15.62
CA ASN A 91 -9.40 5.69 15.82
C ASN A 91 -9.81 6.41 14.52
N ALA A 92 -9.24 6.00 13.37
CA ALA A 92 -9.53 6.64 12.10
C ALA A 92 -10.99 6.43 11.68
N PRO A 93 -11.61 7.43 11.01
CA PRO A 93 -12.96 7.31 10.49
C PRO A 93 -12.98 6.43 9.24
N TRP A 94 -13.01 5.12 9.43
CA TRP A 94 -13.02 4.15 8.33
C TRP A 94 -14.33 4.19 7.53
N PRO A 95 -14.28 4.11 6.18
CA PRO A 95 -15.49 4.05 5.35
C PRO A 95 -16.29 2.76 5.60
N TYR A 96 -15.59 1.66 5.92
CA TYR A 96 -16.17 0.37 6.27
C TYR A 96 -15.66 -0.07 7.64
N LYS A 97 -16.53 -0.66 8.47
CA LYS A 97 -16.13 -1.16 9.80
C LYS A 97 -15.37 -2.48 9.74
N ALA A 98 -15.72 -3.31 8.77
CA ALA A 98 -15.13 -4.62 8.54
C ALA A 98 -15.33 -5.03 7.09
N TYR A 99 -14.47 -5.93 6.62
CA TYR A 99 -14.65 -6.67 5.38
C TYR A 99 -15.08 -8.10 5.72
N VAL A 100 -15.94 -8.68 4.90
CA VAL A 100 -16.47 -10.03 5.11
C VAL A 100 -16.14 -10.88 3.91
N ILE A 101 -15.52 -12.04 4.14
CA ILE A 101 -15.22 -13.03 3.11
C ILE A 101 -16.10 -14.25 3.37
N ARG A 102 -16.82 -14.68 2.35
CA ARG A 102 -17.75 -15.80 2.45
C ARG A 102 -17.01 -17.11 2.59
N SER A 103 -17.45 -17.96 3.51
CA SER A 103 -16.87 -19.30 3.66
C SER A 103 -17.15 -20.22 2.47
N THR A 104 -18.10 -19.84 1.60
CA THR A 104 -18.43 -20.55 0.36
C THR A 104 -17.42 -20.33 -0.76
N ASN A 105 -16.47 -19.39 -0.58
CA ASN A 105 -15.42 -19.14 -1.57
C ASN A 105 -14.43 -20.31 -1.64
N GLN A 106 -13.64 -20.34 -2.71
CA GLN A 106 -12.73 -21.47 -2.97
C GLN A 106 -11.72 -21.64 -1.84
N ARG A 107 -11.65 -22.86 -1.27
CA ARG A 107 -10.90 -23.12 -0.04
C ARG A 107 -9.40 -22.82 -0.14
N ASP A 108 -8.77 -23.09 -1.28
CA ASP A 108 -7.35 -22.80 -1.47
C ASP A 108 -7.06 -21.31 -1.50
N LYS A 109 -7.95 -20.52 -2.09
CA LYS A 109 -7.87 -19.05 -2.10
C LYS A 109 -8.05 -18.48 -0.70
N LEU A 110 -9.03 -18.98 0.05
CA LEU A 110 -9.22 -18.60 1.45
C LEU A 110 -7.97 -18.91 2.29
N ASN A 111 -7.40 -20.10 2.15
CA ASN A 111 -6.19 -20.48 2.88
C ASN A 111 -4.99 -19.59 2.52
N ALA A 112 -4.84 -19.21 1.25
CA ALA A 112 -3.79 -18.29 0.82
C ALA A 112 -3.99 -16.89 1.40
N LEU A 113 -5.22 -16.37 1.40
CA LEU A 113 -5.56 -15.09 2.03
C LEU A 113 -5.26 -15.08 3.53
N LEU A 114 -5.66 -16.14 4.24
CA LEU A 114 -5.42 -16.24 5.69
C LEU A 114 -3.91 -16.31 6.01
N ARG A 115 -3.13 -17.07 5.24
CA ARG A 115 -1.66 -17.08 5.39
C ARG A 115 -1.06 -15.69 5.18
N TRP A 116 -1.50 -15.00 4.13
CA TRP A 116 -1.06 -13.62 3.87
C TRP A 116 -1.44 -12.68 5.03
N MET A 117 -2.64 -12.80 5.61
CA MET A 117 -3.04 -12.02 6.79
C MET A 117 -2.17 -12.34 8.01
N ASP A 118 -1.85 -13.61 8.24
CA ASP A 118 -1.02 -14.07 9.36
C ASP A 118 0.43 -13.55 9.26
N GLU A 119 0.97 -13.49 8.04
CA GLU A 119 2.27 -12.87 7.74
C GLU A 119 2.26 -11.37 8.08
N HIS A 120 1.17 -10.68 7.72
CA HIS A 120 1.00 -9.24 7.96
C HIS A 120 0.50 -8.89 9.37
N LYS A 121 0.25 -9.91 10.21
CA LYS A 121 -0.34 -9.77 11.55
C LYS A 121 -1.67 -9.02 11.53
N ILE A 122 -2.45 -9.26 10.48
CA ILE A 122 -3.82 -8.74 10.35
C ILE A 122 -4.74 -9.61 11.20
N GLN A 123 -5.48 -8.97 12.11
CA GLN A 123 -6.47 -9.63 12.92
C GLN A 123 -7.72 -9.89 12.09
N TYR A 124 -8.21 -11.12 12.15
CA TYR A 124 -9.49 -11.54 11.59
C TYR A 124 -10.16 -12.51 12.56
N GLY A 125 -11.44 -12.75 12.35
CA GLY A 125 -12.21 -13.70 13.14
C GLY A 125 -13.41 -14.20 12.37
N HIS A 126 -14.36 -14.76 13.10
CA HIS A 126 -15.60 -15.28 12.55
C HIS A 126 -16.80 -14.52 13.10
N ALA A 127 -17.91 -14.51 12.36
CA ALA A 127 -19.13 -13.93 12.88
C ALA A 127 -19.62 -14.73 14.10
N THR A 128 -19.85 -14.07 15.23
CA THR A 128 -20.28 -14.75 16.46
C THR A 128 -21.72 -15.26 16.36
N VAL A 129 -22.59 -14.50 15.67
CA VAL A 129 -24.01 -14.81 15.53
C VAL A 129 -24.43 -14.50 14.09
N PRO A 130 -25.18 -15.39 13.43
CA PRO A 130 -25.76 -15.08 12.14
C PRO A 130 -26.68 -13.87 12.26
N LYS A 131 -26.42 -12.83 11.48
CA LYS A 131 -27.23 -11.61 11.48
C LYS A 131 -27.23 -10.95 10.11
N PRO A 132 -28.30 -10.24 9.74
CA PRO A 132 -28.27 -9.35 8.59
C PRO A 132 -27.32 -8.19 8.86
N VAL A 133 -26.42 -7.93 7.91
CA VAL A 133 -25.55 -6.75 7.89
C VAL A 133 -25.72 -6.01 6.58
N ARG A 134 -25.70 -4.68 6.65
CA ARG A 134 -25.65 -3.83 5.46
C ARG A 134 -24.20 -3.66 5.04
N GLY A 135 -23.92 -3.88 3.77
CA GLY A 135 -22.57 -3.79 3.21
C GLY A 135 -22.58 -3.46 1.72
N PHE A 136 -21.39 -3.29 1.15
CA PHE A 136 -21.19 -3.17 -0.30
C PHE A 136 -20.79 -4.54 -0.84
N ASP A 137 -21.49 -5.00 -1.87
CA ASP A 137 -21.19 -6.26 -2.55
C ASP A 137 -20.20 -6.03 -3.70
N TYR A 138 -19.16 -6.86 -3.76
CA TYR A 138 -18.09 -6.71 -4.74
C TYR A 138 -18.49 -7.21 -6.13
N GLU A 139 -19.38 -8.20 -6.21
CA GLU A 139 -19.82 -8.78 -7.48
C GLU A 139 -20.87 -7.88 -8.15
N THR A 140 -21.87 -7.44 -7.39
CA THR A 140 -22.95 -6.60 -7.92
C THR A 140 -22.60 -5.10 -7.92
N GLN A 141 -21.53 -4.71 -7.23
CA GLN A 141 -21.12 -3.31 -7.03
C GLN A 141 -22.22 -2.41 -6.44
N THR A 142 -23.06 -2.96 -5.57
CA THR A 142 -24.19 -2.24 -4.96
C THR A 142 -24.25 -2.48 -3.46
N ALA A 143 -24.93 -1.56 -2.75
CA ALA A 143 -25.20 -1.74 -1.33
C ALA A 143 -26.31 -2.79 -1.15
N ILE A 144 -26.01 -3.84 -0.38
CA ILE A 144 -26.94 -4.93 -0.09
C ILE A 144 -27.11 -5.11 1.43
N THR A 145 -28.16 -5.85 1.81
CA THR A 145 -28.23 -6.47 3.13
C THR A 145 -27.98 -7.95 2.97
N ALA A 146 -26.93 -8.45 3.61
CA ALA A 146 -26.50 -9.83 3.52
C ALA A 146 -26.55 -10.49 4.89
N ASN A 147 -27.01 -11.75 4.95
CA ASN A 147 -26.90 -12.55 6.18
C ASN A 147 -25.49 -13.12 6.25
N ILE A 148 -24.75 -12.81 7.32
CA ILE A 148 -23.45 -13.45 7.59
C ILE A 148 -23.65 -14.73 8.38
N SER A 149 -22.82 -15.73 8.12
CA SER A 149 -22.80 -17.01 8.82
C SER A 149 -21.64 -17.09 9.82
N GLN A 150 -21.71 -18.01 10.78
CA GLN A 150 -20.61 -18.21 11.74
C GLN A 150 -19.32 -18.75 11.10
N THR A 151 -19.40 -19.27 9.88
CA THR A 151 -18.22 -19.75 9.14
C THR A 151 -17.57 -18.65 8.31
N ASP A 152 -18.28 -17.55 8.03
CA ASP A 152 -17.73 -16.41 7.30
C ASP A 152 -16.58 -15.76 8.07
N ILE A 153 -15.58 -15.28 7.34
CA ILE A 153 -14.41 -14.59 7.89
C ILE A 153 -14.73 -13.10 7.94
N VAL A 154 -14.45 -12.48 9.08
CA VAL A 154 -14.66 -11.05 9.33
C VAL A 154 -13.33 -10.40 9.67
N ILE A 155 -12.97 -9.39 8.90
CA ILE A 155 -11.72 -8.63 9.03
C ILE A 155 -12.08 -7.24 9.55
N PRO A 156 -11.98 -6.97 10.86
CA PRO A 156 -12.25 -5.64 11.40
C PRO A 156 -11.22 -4.63 10.89
N VAL A 157 -11.64 -3.44 10.47
CA VAL A 157 -10.71 -2.41 9.99
C VAL A 157 -10.07 -1.63 11.15
N GLN A 158 -10.75 -1.59 12.30
CA GLN A 158 -10.27 -0.92 13.52
C GLN A 158 -9.14 -1.71 14.19
N GLN A 159 -7.96 -1.69 13.59
CA GLN A 159 -6.74 -2.33 14.07
C GLN A 159 -5.51 -1.59 13.51
N ALA A 160 -4.32 -1.95 13.99
CA ALA A 160 -3.05 -1.35 13.57
C ALA A 160 -2.89 -1.32 12.03
N LYS A 161 -3.34 -2.37 11.34
CA LYS A 161 -3.24 -2.51 9.88
C LYS A 161 -4.41 -1.91 9.09
N GLY A 162 -5.25 -1.07 9.72
CA GLY A 162 -6.46 -0.51 9.11
C GLY A 162 -6.24 0.12 7.73
N ARG A 163 -5.23 0.98 7.55
CA ARG A 163 -4.94 1.61 6.23
C ARG A 163 -4.61 0.57 5.17
N LEU A 164 -3.70 -0.37 5.48
CA LEU A 164 -3.33 -1.45 4.57
C LEU A 164 -4.55 -2.28 4.15
N ILE A 165 -5.40 -2.65 5.11
CA ILE A 165 -6.63 -3.41 4.85
C ILE A 165 -7.57 -2.59 3.97
N THR A 166 -7.85 -1.33 4.33
CA THR A 166 -8.75 -0.48 3.55
C THR A 166 -8.27 -0.30 2.12
N THR A 167 -6.99 -0.04 1.91
CA THR A 167 -6.40 0.11 0.56
C THR A 167 -6.48 -1.18 -0.26
N LEU A 168 -6.17 -2.33 0.35
CA LEU A 168 -6.13 -3.61 -0.35
C LEU A 168 -7.52 -4.23 -0.56
N PHE A 169 -8.52 -3.80 0.19
CA PHE A 169 -9.90 -4.24 0.01
C PHE A 169 -10.80 -3.15 -0.57
N GLU A 170 -10.28 -1.98 -0.97
CA GLU A 170 -11.09 -0.87 -1.49
C GLU A 170 -11.88 -1.28 -2.76
N PRO A 171 -13.24 -1.31 -2.73
CA PRO A 171 -14.02 -1.85 -3.83
C PRO A 171 -13.95 -1.02 -5.12
N GLN A 172 -13.74 0.29 -4.98
CA GLN A 172 -13.64 1.23 -6.10
C GLN A 172 -12.53 2.25 -5.82
N THR A 173 -11.48 2.18 -6.62
CA THR A 173 -10.32 3.06 -6.53
C THR A 173 -10.49 4.20 -7.54
N LYS A 174 -10.40 5.46 -7.12
CA LYS A 174 -10.55 6.61 -8.02
C LYS A 174 -9.21 7.09 -8.53
N LEU A 175 -9.03 7.03 -9.85
CA LEU A 175 -7.93 7.68 -10.55
C LEU A 175 -8.31 9.11 -10.94
N VAL A 176 -7.36 10.04 -10.77
CA VAL A 176 -7.51 11.44 -11.19
C VAL A 176 -7.22 11.62 -12.68
N ASP A 177 -6.44 10.72 -13.28
CA ASP A 177 -6.02 10.77 -14.68
C ASP A 177 -5.91 9.35 -15.28
N SER A 178 -6.10 9.22 -16.59
CA SER A 178 -6.06 7.96 -17.35
C SER A 178 -4.66 7.55 -17.80
N LEU A 179 -3.66 8.41 -17.60
CA LEU A 179 -2.25 8.14 -17.91
C LEU A 179 -1.57 7.32 -16.80
N THR A 180 -2.05 6.10 -16.57
CA THR A 180 -1.40 5.15 -15.67
C THR A 180 -0.69 4.06 -16.44
N TYR A 181 0.60 3.87 -16.18
CA TYR A 181 1.38 2.72 -16.64
C TYR A 181 1.10 1.53 -15.71
N ASP A 182 0.69 0.37 -16.25
CA ASP A 182 0.61 -0.95 -15.58
C ASP A 182 -0.01 -1.03 -14.17
N ILE A 183 -1.05 -0.23 -13.87
CA ILE A 183 -1.70 -0.21 -12.55
C ILE A 183 -3.21 -0.31 -12.70
N THR A 184 -3.76 -1.53 -12.68
CA THR A 184 -5.22 -1.71 -12.89
C THR A 184 -5.92 -2.64 -11.90
N ALA A 185 -5.21 -3.48 -11.13
CA ALA A 185 -5.86 -4.33 -10.11
C ALA A 185 -4.91 -4.76 -8.99
N TRP A 186 -5.27 -4.48 -7.73
CA TRP A 186 -4.57 -4.98 -6.52
C TRP A 186 -5.54 -5.44 -5.43
N ASN A 187 -6.85 -5.38 -5.67
CA ASN A 187 -7.81 -5.64 -4.62
C ASN A 187 -7.84 -7.13 -4.27
N LEU A 188 -7.58 -7.46 -3.01
CA LEU A 188 -7.49 -8.83 -2.52
C LEU A 188 -8.83 -9.55 -2.51
N ALA A 189 -9.96 -8.83 -2.38
CA ALA A 189 -11.28 -9.42 -2.50
C ALA A 189 -11.49 -10.01 -3.90
N TYR A 190 -11.10 -9.30 -4.97
CA TYR A 190 -11.21 -9.84 -6.33
C TYR A 190 -10.22 -10.98 -6.60
N ALA A 191 -9.02 -10.93 -6.01
CA ALA A 191 -8.01 -11.98 -6.20
C ALA A 191 -8.42 -13.31 -5.55
N TYR A 192 -8.91 -13.25 -4.31
CA TYR A 192 -9.21 -14.43 -3.51
C TYR A 192 -10.68 -14.87 -3.57
N GLY A 193 -11.57 -14.02 -4.07
CA GLY A 193 -13.01 -14.24 -4.01
C GLY A 193 -13.51 -14.00 -2.60
#